data_AF-A0A0V0SSX7-F1
#
_entry.id   AF-A0A0V0SSX7-F1
#
_cell.length_a   1.000
_cell.length_b   1.000
_cell.length_c   1.000
_cell.angle_alpha   90.00
_cell.angle_beta   90.00
_cell.angle_gamma   90.00
#
_symmetry.space_group_name_H-M   'P 1'
#
loop_
_entity.id
_entity.type
_entity.pdbx_description
1 polymer ?
#
loop_
_entity_poly.entity_id
_entity_poly.type
_entity_poly.pdbx_seq_one_letter_code
_entity_poly.pdbx_strand_id
1 'polypeptide(L)'
;MRVVLDMVKGLKGHNVTCDNFFTAYSLGVELKKKNLTLVGTPELPRELLQLQGRKLNSSTFAFSEDCTIVSYRPKKNKNVMVLSNMHNDNQVCDGKGSKPDIILHYNITK
;
A
#
# COMPACT_ATOMS: atom_id res chain seq x y z
N MET A 1 13.00 -6.04 8.22
CA MET A 1 13.62 -4.70 8.35
C MET A 1 13.70 -4.31 9.81
N ARG A 2 14.91 -4.25 10.39
CA ARG A 2 15.10 -4.05 11.84
C ARG A 2 14.86 -2.61 12.30
N VAL A 3 15.24 -1.64 11.46
CA VAL A 3 15.13 -0.19 11.77
C VAL A 3 13.71 0.21 12.15
N VAL A 4 12.71 -0.08 11.30
CA VAL A 4 11.31 0.28 11.59
C VAL A 4 10.80 -0.39 12.86
N LEU A 5 11.10 -1.68 13.05
CA LEU A 5 10.70 -2.43 14.24
C LEU A 5 11.29 -1.85 15.53
N ASP A 6 12.52 -1.33 15.47
CA ASP A 6 13.14 -0.65 16.60
C ASP A 6 12.51 0.72 16.87
N MET A 7 12.16 1.48 15.83
CA MET A 7 11.53 2.80 15.97
C MET A 7 10.11 2.73 16.57
N VAL A 8 9.38 1.65 16.32
CA VAL A 8 8.00 1.48 16.82
C VAL A 8 7.94 0.79 18.19
N LYS A 9 9.08 0.56 18.84
CA LYS A 9 9.12 -0.02 20.19
C LYS A 9 8.29 0.82 21.16
N GLY A 10 7.38 0.16 21.87
CA GLY A 10 6.47 0.80 22.83
C GLY A 10 5.18 1.33 22.22
N LEU A 11 5.06 1.43 20.89
CA LEU A 11 3.81 1.80 20.22
C LEU A 11 2.84 0.61 20.19
N LYS A 12 1.54 0.91 20.25
CA LYS A 12 0.44 -0.07 20.13
C LYS A 12 -0.75 0.58 19.44
N GLY A 13 -1.42 -0.13 18.53
CA GLY A 13 -2.65 0.35 17.87
C GLY A 13 -2.44 1.51 16.89
N HIS A 14 -1.22 1.71 16.39
CA HIS A 14 -0.89 2.78 15.43
C HIS A 14 -0.68 2.24 14.02
N ASN A 15 -0.96 3.08 13.03
CA ASN A 15 -0.57 2.85 11.65
C ASN A 15 0.80 3.46 11.38
N VAL A 16 1.69 2.67 10.78
CA VAL A 16 3.02 3.08 10.35
C VAL A 16 2.95 3.35 8.85
N THR A 17 3.30 4.55 8.43
CA THR A 17 3.44 4.89 7.01
C THR A 17 4.91 4.92 6.63
N CYS A 18 5.28 4.17 5.59
CA CYS A 18 6.67 4.02 5.14
C CYS A 18 6.81 4.33 3.65
N ASP A 19 7.99 4.79 3.25
CA ASP A 19 8.37 4.92 1.85
C ASP A 19 8.77 3.56 1.22
N ASN A 20 9.23 3.61 -0.03
CA ASN A 20 9.70 2.45 -0.79
C ASN A 20 10.76 1.62 -0.08
N PHE A 21 11.75 2.28 0.52
CA PHE A 21 12.90 1.60 1.08
C PHE A 21 12.51 0.74 2.28
N PHE A 22 11.49 1.19 3.01
CA PHE A 22 11.01 0.54 4.23
C PHE A 22 9.83 -0.40 4.05
N THR A 23 9.19 -0.43 2.88
CA THR A 23 7.95 -1.17 2.69
C THR A 23 8.20 -2.58 2.14
N ALA A 24 7.94 -3.57 2.98
CA ALA A 24 7.93 -4.99 2.59
C ALA A 24 6.74 -5.72 3.21
N TYR A 25 6.25 -6.75 2.52
CA TYR A 25 5.19 -7.62 3.04
C TYR A 25 5.56 -8.22 4.41
N SER A 26 6.80 -8.71 4.55
CA SER A 26 7.30 -9.28 5.80
C SER A 26 7.30 -8.29 6.96
N LEU A 27 7.54 -7.00 6.70
CA LEU A 27 7.43 -5.95 7.73
C LEU A 27 5.97 -5.79 8.18
N GLY A 28 5.02 -5.78 7.25
CA GLY A 28 3.59 -5.72 7.57
C GLY A 28 3.14 -6.87 8.47
N VAL A 29 3.61 -8.09 8.20
CA VAL A 29 3.33 -9.27 9.03
C VAL A 29 3.90 -9.11 10.45
N GLU A 30 5.15 -8.67 10.57
CA GLU A 30 5.79 -8.44 11.88
C GLU A 30 5.14 -7.32 12.70
N LEU A 31 4.68 -6.25 12.03
CA LEU A 31 3.93 -5.17 12.69
C LEU A 31 2.56 -5.65 13.18
N LYS A 32 1.86 -6.47 12.38
CA LYS A 32 0.54 -7.00 12.75
C LYS A 32 0.59 -7.86 14.02
N LYS A 33 1.65 -8.67 14.20
CA LYS A 33 1.92 -9.42 15.44
C LYS A 33 2.07 -8.52 16.69
N LYS A 34 2.38 -7.24 16.49
CA LYS A 34 2.53 -6.23 17.55
C LYS A 34 1.31 -5.30 17.68
N ASN A 35 0.19 -5.64 17.02
CA ASN A 35 -1.01 -4.80 16.94
C ASN A 35 -0.71 -3.41 16.33
N LEU A 36 0.12 -3.40 15.27
CA LEU A 36 0.44 -2.22 14.45
C LEU A 36 0.11 -2.53 12.99
N THR A 37 -0.20 -1.49 12.21
CA THR A 37 -0.43 -1.62 10.77
C THR A 37 0.65 -0.89 9.97
N LEU A 38 0.73 -1.21 8.68
CA LEU A 38 1.64 -0.68 7.69
C LEU A 38 0.82 -0.20 6.49
N VAL A 39 1.14 0.99 6.02
CA VAL A 39 0.77 1.49 4.69
C VAL A 39 2.04 1.99 4.05
N GLY A 40 2.33 1.57 2.83
CA GLY A 40 3.54 2.05 2.16
C GLY A 40 3.62 1.60 0.74
N THR A 41 4.56 2.15 0.00
CA THR A 41 4.76 1.83 -1.42
C THR A 41 5.79 0.69 -1.53
N PRO A 42 5.43 -0.55 -1.90
CA PRO A 42 6.40 -1.65 -1.93
C PRO A 42 7.34 -1.56 -3.14
N GLU A 43 8.48 -2.25 -3.08
CA GLU A 43 9.23 -2.57 -4.30
C GLU A 43 8.36 -3.39 -5.26
N LEU A 44 8.45 -3.07 -6.56
CA LEU A 44 7.50 -3.52 -7.58
C LEU A 44 7.86 -4.93 -8.10
N PRO A 45 7.01 -5.95 -7.93
CA PRO A 45 7.11 -7.18 -8.73
C PRO A 45 6.93 -6.83 -10.20
N ARG A 46 7.76 -7.37 -11.09
CA ARG A 46 7.75 -7.03 -12.52
C ARG A 46 6.41 -7.34 -13.18
N GLU A 47 5.72 -8.35 -12.66
CA GLU A 47 4.40 -8.82 -13.09
C GLU A 47 3.32 -7.75 -12.87
N LEU A 48 3.44 -6.96 -11.79
CA LEU A 48 2.52 -5.87 -11.46
C LEU A 48 2.85 -4.55 -12.19
N LEU A 49 3.94 -4.52 -12.98
CA LEU A 49 4.30 -3.40 -13.84
C LEU A 49 3.62 -3.44 -15.21
N GLN A 50 2.86 -4.50 -15.53
CA GLN A 50 2.16 -4.57 -16.81
C GLN A 50 1.02 -3.53 -16.87
N LEU A 51 1.28 -2.46 -17.61
CA LEU A 51 0.34 -1.36 -17.84
C LEU A 51 -0.33 -1.40 -19.21
N GLN A 52 0.08 -2.32 -20.08
CA GLN A 52 -0.51 -2.46 -21.42
C GLN A 52 -1.99 -2.86 -21.30
N GLY A 53 -2.83 -2.27 -22.16
CA GLY A 53 -4.28 -2.53 -22.16
C GLY A 53 -5.10 -1.92 -21.01
N ARG A 54 -4.47 -1.48 -19.91
CA ARG A 54 -5.19 -0.86 -18.78
C ARG A 54 -5.72 0.52 -19.14
N LYS A 55 -6.90 0.88 -18.63
CA LYS A 55 -7.47 2.24 -18.77
C LYS A 55 -6.70 3.25 -17.91
N LEU A 56 -6.80 4.55 -18.20
CA LEU A 56 -6.36 5.57 -17.24
C LEU A 56 -7.31 5.59 -16.04
N ASN A 57 -6.78 5.93 -14.88
CA ASN A 57 -7.52 5.99 -13.61
C ASN A 57 -8.14 4.64 -13.19
N SER A 58 -7.65 3.52 -13.73
CA SER A 58 -8.05 2.19 -13.30
C SER A 58 -7.18 1.69 -12.16
N SER A 59 -7.77 0.91 -11.27
CA SER A 59 -7.12 0.27 -10.14
C SER A 59 -7.24 -1.25 -10.27
N THR A 60 -6.23 -1.96 -9.81
CA THR A 60 -6.22 -3.42 -9.69
C THR A 60 -5.77 -3.75 -8.28
N PHE A 61 -6.49 -4.65 -7.61
CA PHE A 61 -6.25 -5.03 -6.23
C PHE A 61 -5.85 -6.49 -6.16
N ALA A 62 -4.89 -6.80 -5.28
CA ALA A 62 -4.53 -8.14 -4.91
C ALA A 62 -4.69 -8.27 -3.40
N PHE A 63 -5.41 -9.31 -2.97
CA PHE A 63 -5.75 -9.54 -1.57
C PHE A 63 -5.05 -10.79 -1.06
N SER A 64 -4.67 -10.75 0.20
CA SER A 64 -4.26 -11.90 1.00
C SER A 64 -4.96 -11.81 2.35
N GLU A 65 -4.84 -12.84 3.18
CA GLU A 65 -5.35 -12.80 4.56
C GLU A 65 -4.77 -11.62 5.36
N ASP A 66 -3.53 -11.22 5.05
CA ASP A 66 -2.80 -10.24 5.84
C ASP A 66 -2.68 -8.86 5.26
N CYS A 67 -2.77 -8.71 3.94
CA CYS A 67 -2.61 -7.42 3.29
C CYS A 67 -3.32 -7.31 1.95
N THR A 68 -3.57 -6.07 1.57
CA THR A 68 -4.02 -5.63 0.26
C THR A 68 -2.89 -4.90 -0.45
N ILE A 69 -2.69 -5.20 -1.73
CA ILE A 69 -1.86 -4.41 -2.62
C ILE A 69 -2.76 -3.79 -3.68
N VAL A 70 -2.62 -2.49 -3.88
CA VAL A 70 -3.30 -1.77 -4.97
C VAL A 70 -2.29 -1.28 -5.98
N SER A 71 -2.62 -1.45 -7.27
CA SER A 71 -1.92 -0.86 -8.40
C SER A 71 -2.86 0.09 -9.14
N TYR A 72 -2.53 1.37 -9.16
CA TYR A 72 -3.32 2.44 -9.76
C TYR A 72 -2.56 3.14 -10.88
N ARG A 73 -3.25 3.39 -12.00
CA ARG A 73 -2.67 4.02 -13.19
C ARG A 73 -3.16 5.47 -13.36
N PRO A 74 -2.52 6.48 -12.73
CA PRO A 74 -2.96 7.87 -12.81
C PRO A 74 -2.74 8.51 -14.19
N LYS A 75 -1.71 8.07 -14.93
CA LYS A 75 -1.34 8.64 -16.23
C LYS A 75 -0.65 7.59 -17.11
N LYS A 76 -0.48 7.91 -18.39
CA LYS A 76 0.24 7.06 -19.35
C LYS A 76 1.63 6.72 -18.80
N ASN A 77 1.98 5.44 -18.85
CA ASN A 77 3.27 4.89 -18.40
C ASN A 77 3.63 5.16 -16.93
N LYS A 78 2.65 5.47 -16.06
CA LYS A 78 2.88 5.58 -14.62
C LYS A 78 1.98 4.61 -13.86
N ASN A 79 2.59 3.82 -12.99
CA ASN A 79 1.92 3.00 -11.99
C ASN A 79 2.20 3.57 -10.60
N VAL A 80 1.22 3.56 -9.72
CA VAL A 80 1.38 3.81 -8.29
C VAL A 80 0.95 2.55 -7.57
N MET A 81 1.82 2.00 -6.74
CA MET A 81 1.50 0.82 -5.94
C MET A 81 1.61 1.12 -4.47
N VAL A 82 0.62 0.66 -3.70
CA VAL A 82 0.60 0.78 -2.25
C VAL A 82 0.20 -0.56 -1.67
N LEU A 83 0.95 -1.02 -0.68
CA LEU A 83 0.67 -2.17 0.16
C LEU A 83 0.09 -1.66 1.48
N SER A 84 -0.97 -2.30 1.95
CA SER A 84 -1.54 -2.02 3.26
C SER A 84 -2.02 -3.30 3.93
N ASN A 85 -1.73 -3.45 5.23
CA ASN A 85 -2.41 -4.43 6.08
C ASN A 85 -3.49 -3.77 6.96
N MET A 86 -3.69 -2.45 6.80
CA MET A 86 -4.75 -1.68 7.46
C MET A 86 -6.07 -1.78 6.69
N HIS A 87 -6.00 -1.87 5.36
CA HIS A 87 -7.16 -1.92 4.47
C HIS A 87 -7.32 -3.31 3.87
N ASN A 88 -8.56 -3.82 3.81
CA ASN A 88 -8.90 -5.13 3.23
C ASN A 88 -10.11 -5.07 2.28
N ASP A 89 -10.23 -3.97 1.55
CA ASP A 89 -11.30 -3.76 0.57
C ASP A 89 -10.75 -3.13 -0.72
N ASN A 90 -11.63 -2.98 -1.71
CA ASN A 90 -11.34 -2.37 -3.01
C ASN A 90 -12.01 -0.99 -3.16
N GLN A 91 -12.20 -0.24 -2.06
CA GLN A 91 -12.89 1.04 -2.14
C GLN A 91 -12.12 2.05 -2.99
N VAL A 92 -12.87 2.75 -3.83
CA VAL A 92 -12.39 3.76 -4.76
C VAL A 92 -13.31 4.96 -4.67
N CYS A 93 -12.73 6.15 -4.55
CA CYS A 93 -13.54 7.37 -4.47
C CYS A 93 -14.26 7.65 -5.79
N ASP A 94 -15.52 8.08 -5.70
CA ASP A 94 -16.36 8.48 -6.85
C ASP A 94 -15.92 9.81 -7.51
N GLY A 95 -14.83 10.40 -7.02
CA GLY A 95 -14.29 11.65 -7.51
C GLY A 95 -13.49 11.55 -8.81
N LYS A 96 -13.04 12.71 -9.29
CA LYS A 96 -12.20 12.81 -10.50
C LYS A 96 -10.93 11.96 -10.34
N GLY A 97 -10.81 10.94 -11.19
CA GLY A 97 -9.64 10.08 -11.26
C GLY A 97 -9.74 8.77 -10.49
N SER A 98 -10.87 8.46 -9.85
CA SER A 98 -11.17 7.14 -9.28
C SER A 98 -10.01 6.57 -8.47
N LYS A 99 -9.54 7.36 -7.48
CA LYS A 99 -8.37 6.98 -6.66
C LYS A 99 -8.80 6.00 -5.57
N PRO A 100 -8.06 4.90 -5.37
CA PRO A 100 -8.25 4.03 -4.22
C PRO A 100 -8.07 4.75 -2.89
N ASP A 101 -8.89 4.40 -1.92
CA ASP A 101 -8.82 4.99 -0.57
C ASP A 101 -7.47 4.71 0.10
N ILE A 102 -6.90 3.53 -0.13
CA ILE A 102 -5.54 3.16 0.29
C ILE A 102 -4.49 4.19 -0.18
N ILE A 103 -4.61 4.66 -1.43
CA ILE A 103 -3.69 5.66 -2.00
C ILE A 103 -3.96 7.04 -1.41
N LEU A 104 -5.22 7.38 -1.15
CA LEU A 104 -5.57 8.64 -0.48
C LEU A 104 -5.00 8.68 0.94
N HIS A 105 -5.21 7.61 1.72
CA HIS A 105 -4.68 7.42 3.07
C HIS A 105 -3.15 7.50 3.09
N TYR A 106 -2.47 6.82 2.16
CA TYR A 106 -1.02 6.92 2.03
C TYR A 106 -0.57 8.37 1.78
N ASN A 107 -1.24 9.11 0.89
CA ASN A 107 -0.82 10.46 0.55
C ASN A 107 -0.97 11.49 1.69
N ILE A 108 -1.90 11.28 2.62
CA ILE A 108 -2.11 12.18 3.77
C ILE A 108 -1.26 11.81 4.99
N THR A 109 -0.61 10.64 4.97
CA THR A 109 0.21 10.13 6.10
C THR A 109 1.71 9.96 5.78
N LYS A 110 2.12 10.21 4.54
CA LYS A 110 3.51 10.11 4.09
C LYS A 110 4.33 11.38 4.33
#